data_AF-A0A388QQU2-F1
#
_entry.id   AF-A0A388QQU2-F1
#
_cell.length_a   1.000
_cell.length_b   1.000
_cell.length_c   1.000
_cell.angle_alpha   90.00
_cell.angle_beta   90.00
_cell.angle_gamma   90.00
#
_symmetry.space_group_name_H-M   'P 1'
#
loop_
_entity.id
_entity.type
_entity.pdbx_description
1 polymer ?
#
loop_
_entity_poly.entity_id
_entity_poly.type
_entity_poly.pdbx_seq_one_letter_code
_entity_poly.pdbx_strand_id
1 'polypeptide(L)'
;MLELWRDLRELQRLGDEHDLANVEGYVNKVRGRARDFPGAAILSKVNNAINASNMAVLSAKQAALAGDTAKAEGALERATKIWPQNPAVKEFANQVVSRQDTLAQKIPEFDRMVAEAKWRDIFNKKLDFALALAQDKARSEKLRQVVNRIGELDANIQKAQVLASQNNPYLAWDVIVETSRSEPDDLILAKTRSDVAPLVADYAKTIGIAEKLEKDGGDAAALTAWLQAQDLNPASPACGAAIKRLAASLAQGAPAKASPVAPTPPAAGDDVVVPPKR
;
A
#
# COMPACT_ATOMS: atom_id res chain seq x y z
N MET A 1 12.42 -35.95 64.11
CA MET A 1 11.78 -34.74 64.68
C MET A 1 12.37 -33.44 64.14
N LEU A 2 13.68 -33.21 64.25
CA LEU A 2 14.34 -31.99 63.74
C LEU A 2 14.08 -31.73 62.24
N GLU A 3 14.14 -32.76 61.39
CA GLU A 3 13.93 -32.57 59.95
C GLU A 3 12.48 -32.27 59.55
N LEU A 4 11.50 -32.84 60.25
CA LEU A 4 10.07 -32.53 60.02
C LEU A 4 9.77 -31.06 60.36
N TRP A 5 10.34 -30.55 61.45
CA TRP A 5 10.22 -29.15 61.85
C TRP A 5 10.84 -28.21 60.82
N ARG A 6 11.97 -28.61 60.23
CA ARG A 6 12.62 -27.86 59.15
C ARG A 6 11.76 -27.81 57.90
N ASP A 7 11.18 -28.92 57.47
CA ASP A 7 10.31 -28.97 56.28
C ASP A 7 9.00 -28.19 56.48
N LEU A 8 8.42 -28.21 57.69
CA LEU A 8 7.23 -27.42 58.02
C LEU A 8 7.51 -25.91 58.02
N ARG A 9 8.65 -25.49 58.59
CA ARG A 9 9.08 -24.08 58.55
C ARG A 9 9.35 -23.61 57.13
N GLU A 10 9.93 -24.47 56.31
CA GLU A 10 10.19 -24.17 54.90
C GLU A 10 8.88 -24.10 54.10
N LEU A 11 7.93 -24.99 54.34
CA LEU A 11 6.60 -24.92 53.75
C LEU A 11 5.85 -23.63 54.13
N GLN A 12 5.99 -23.18 55.37
CA GLN A 12 5.43 -21.91 55.83
C GLN A 12 6.09 -20.73 55.09
N ARG A 13 7.43 -20.72 54.99
CA ARG A 13 8.18 -19.71 54.23
C ARG A 13 7.72 -19.63 52.77
N LEU A 14 7.55 -20.78 52.11
CA LEU A 14 7.05 -20.85 50.72
C LEU A 14 5.63 -20.30 50.57
N GLY A 15 4.77 -20.54 51.57
CA GLY A 15 3.43 -19.96 51.61
C GLY A 15 3.46 -18.44 51.77
N ASP A 16 4.28 -17.93 52.68
CA ASP A 16 4.44 -16.50 52.93
C ASP A 16 5.01 -15.78 51.69
N GLU A 17 5.99 -16.38 51.02
CA GLU A 17 6.61 -15.87 49.80
C GLU A 17 5.78 -16.09 48.52
N HIS A 18 4.64 -16.78 48.62
CA HIS A 18 3.81 -17.17 47.47
C HIS A 18 4.59 -17.93 46.37
N ASP A 19 5.57 -18.71 46.78
CA ASP A 19 6.36 -19.57 45.89
C ASP A 19 5.62 -20.90 45.65
N LEU A 20 4.51 -20.79 44.94
CA LEU A 20 3.59 -21.90 44.67
C LEU A 20 4.24 -23.05 43.88
N ALA A 21 5.31 -22.79 43.13
CA ALA A 21 6.02 -23.81 42.34
C ALA A 21 6.73 -24.84 43.22
N ASN A 22 7.24 -24.42 44.38
CA ASN A 22 8.02 -25.29 45.26
C ASN A 22 7.17 -25.94 46.38
N VAL A 23 5.94 -25.46 46.59
CA VAL A 23 5.03 -25.97 47.64
C VAL A 23 4.74 -27.46 47.49
N GLU A 24 4.55 -27.96 46.26
CA GLU A 24 4.26 -29.39 46.05
C GLU A 24 5.38 -30.31 46.54
N GLY A 25 6.64 -29.94 46.26
CA GLY A 25 7.81 -30.70 46.68
C GLY A 25 7.93 -30.81 48.20
N TYR A 26 7.64 -29.72 48.93
CA TYR A 26 7.70 -29.71 50.40
C TYR A 26 6.50 -30.37 51.05
N VAL A 27 5.29 -30.24 50.49
CA VAL A 27 4.12 -30.97 50.97
C VAL A 27 4.32 -32.48 50.88
N ASN A 28 4.93 -32.98 49.79
CA ASN A 28 5.20 -34.40 49.63
C ASN A 28 6.26 -34.92 50.62
N LYS A 29 7.29 -34.12 50.93
CA LYS A 29 8.29 -34.44 51.99
C LYS A 29 7.64 -34.54 53.37
N VAL A 30 6.77 -33.59 53.73
CA VAL A 30 6.05 -33.59 55.00
C VAL A 30 5.10 -34.79 55.10
N ARG A 31 4.35 -35.11 54.03
CA ARG A 31 3.45 -36.29 53.98
C ARG A 31 4.17 -37.62 54.12
N GLY A 32 5.38 -37.73 53.58
CA GLY A 32 6.23 -38.93 53.75
C GLY A 32 6.65 -39.18 55.20
N ARG A 33 6.64 -38.13 56.04
CA ARG A 33 7.09 -38.16 57.44
C ARG A 33 5.94 -38.06 58.45
N ALA A 34 4.82 -37.45 58.07
CA ALA A 34 3.61 -37.26 58.87
C ALA A 34 2.37 -37.64 58.04
N ARG A 35 1.81 -38.84 58.28
CA ARG A 35 0.70 -39.40 57.50
C ARG A 35 -0.64 -38.67 57.71
N ASP A 36 -0.80 -38.04 58.86
CA ASP A 36 -1.95 -37.22 59.27
C ASP A 36 -1.92 -35.80 58.70
N PHE A 37 -0.85 -35.40 58.02
CA PHE A 37 -0.72 -34.07 57.44
C PHE A 37 -1.71 -33.82 56.30
N PRO A 38 -2.47 -32.70 56.29
CA PRO A 38 -3.53 -32.42 55.32
C PRO A 38 -3.00 -31.95 53.95
N GLY A 39 -1.99 -32.61 53.39
CA GLY A 39 -1.33 -32.19 52.17
C GLY A 39 -2.25 -32.12 50.93
N ALA A 40 -3.30 -32.94 50.84
CA ALA A 40 -4.23 -32.91 49.70
C ALA A 40 -5.00 -31.59 49.62
N ALA A 41 -5.46 -31.08 50.76
CA ALA A 41 -6.17 -29.81 50.82
C ALA A 41 -5.24 -28.63 50.45
N ILE A 42 -3.97 -28.71 50.87
CA ILE A 42 -2.95 -27.70 50.54
C ILE A 42 -2.64 -27.74 49.04
N LEU A 43 -2.35 -28.91 48.47
CA LEU A 43 -2.08 -29.07 47.04
C LEU A 43 -3.27 -28.64 46.18
N SER A 44 -4.50 -28.94 46.58
CA SER A 44 -5.70 -28.50 45.86
C SER A 44 -5.79 -26.97 45.80
N LYS A 45 -5.55 -26.27 46.91
CA LYS A 45 -5.54 -24.80 46.94
C LYS A 45 -4.43 -24.22 46.07
N VAL A 46 -3.23 -24.79 46.14
CA VAL A 46 -2.07 -24.38 45.35
C VAL A 46 -2.32 -24.57 43.86
N ASN A 47 -2.81 -25.74 43.45
CA ASN A 47 -3.13 -26.04 42.06
C ASN A 47 -4.23 -25.12 41.52
N ASN A 48 -5.25 -24.82 42.33
CA ASN A 48 -6.30 -23.86 41.96
C ASN A 48 -5.72 -22.45 41.75
N ALA A 49 -4.83 -22.00 42.62
CA ALA A 49 -4.16 -20.71 42.48
C ALA A 49 -3.25 -20.65 41.24
N ILE A 50 -2.45 -21.70 40.99
CA ILE A 50 -1.60 -21.81 39.80
C ILE A 50 -2.46 -21.74 38.53
N ASN A 51 -3.53 -22.54 38.45
CA ASN A 51 -4.44 -22.56 37.31
C ASN A 51 -5.13 -21.21 37.10
N ALA A 52 -5.61 -20.58 38.18
CA ALA A 52 -6.25 -19.27 38.10
C ALA A 52 -5.30 -18.18 37.60
N SER A 53 -4.04 -18.18 38.07
CA SER A 53 -3.01 -17.26 37.59
C SER A 53 -2.70 -17.50 36.10
N ASN A 54 -2.52 -18.76 35.69
CA ASN A 54 -2.27 -19.11 34.29
C ASN A 54 -3.42 -18.70 33.36
N MET A 55 -4.67 -18.90 33.78
CA MET A 55 -5.84 -18.44 33.03
C MET A 55 -5.90 -16.92 32.91
N ALA A 56 -5.51 -16.19 33.94
CA ALA A 56 -5.41 -14.73 33.89
C ALA A 56 -4.31 -14.28 32.90
N VAL A 57 -3.17 -14.96 32.83
CA VAL A 57 -2.13 -14.71 31.81
C VAL A 57 -2.66 -14.98 30.39
N LEU A 58 -3.41 -16.06 30.19
CA LEU A 58 -4.02 -16.37 28.88
C LEU A 58 -5.03 -15.29 28.45
N SER A 59 -5.85 -14.81 29.39
CA SER A 59 -6.77 -13.70 29.14
C SER A 59 -6.01 -12.41 28.77
N ALA A 60 -4.89 -12.14 29.44
CA ALA A 60 -4.03 -11.01 29.11
C ALA A 60 -3.45 -11.13 27.69
N LYS A 61 -3.01 -12.33 27.29
CA LYS A 61 -2.53 -12.63 25.93
C LYS A 61 -3.60 -12.35 24.87
N GLN A 62 -4.83 -12.83 25.10
CA GLN A 62 -5.94 -12.62 24.16
C GLN A 62 -6.29 -11.14 24.00
N ALA A 63 -6.35 -10.40 25.12
CA ALA A 63 -6.64 -8.97 25.09
C ALA A 63 -5.54 -8.17 24.36
N ALA A 64 -4.27 -8.50 24.61
CA ALA A 64 -3.14 -7.85 23.92
C ALA A 64 -3.14 -8.11 22.41
N LEU A 65 -3.49 -9.34 21.98
CA LEU A 65 -3.64 -9.65 20.55
C LEU A 65 -4.81 -8.90 19.89
N ALA A 66 -5.86 -8.61 20.66
CA ALA A 66 -6.99 -7.80 20.21
C ALA A 66 -6.72 -6.28 20.24
N GLY A 67 -5.53 -5.85 20.70
CA GLY A 67 -5.17 -4.44 20.84
C GLY A 67 -5.78 -3.73 22.06
N ASP A 68 -6.39 -4.48 22.99
CA ASP A 68 -7.01 -3.94 24.20
C ASP A 68 -6.02 -3.98 25.38
N THR A 69 -5.15 -2.96 25.42
CA THR A 69 -4.08 -2.85 26.42
C THR A 69 -4.60 -2.74 27.85
N ALA A 70 -5.70 -2.03 28.07
CA ALA A 70 -6.31 -1.87 29.38
C ALA A 70 -6.82 -3.20 29.95
N LYS A 71 -7.47 -4.04 29.11
CA LYS A 71 -7.88 -5.39 29.54
C LYS A 71 -6.68 -6.31 29.75
N ALA A 72 -5.64 -6.18 28.95
CA ALA A 72 -4.42 -6.96 29.11
C ALA A 72 -3.73 -6.66 30.45
N GLU A 73 -3.60 -5.38 30.80
CA GLU A 73 -3.04 -4.93 32.08
C GLU A 73 -3.85 -5.43 33.27
N GLY A 74 -5.17 -5.26 33.25
CA GLY A 74 -6.03 -5.74 34.35
C GLY A 74 -6.04 -7.26 34.51
N ALA A 75 -5.86 -8.02 33.42
CA ALA A 75 -5.69 -9.47 33.49
C ALA A 75 -4.31 -9.87 34.04
N LEU A 76 -3.25 -9.14 33.66
CA LEU A 76 -1.89 -9.37 34.15
C LEU A 76 -1.77 -9.04 35.64
N GLU A 77 -2.38 -7.95 36.10
CA GLU A 77 -2.41 -7.57 37.53
C GLU A 77 -3.07 -8.67 38.37
N ARG A 78 -4.19 -9.24 37.89
CA ARG A 78 -4.84 -10.39 38.54
C ARG A 78 -3.92 -11.61 38.59
N ALA A 79 -3.21 -11.93 37.51
CA ALA A 79 -2.28 -13.06 37.47
C ALA A 79 -1.16 -12.91 38.51
N THR A 80 -0.57 -11.71 38.60
CA THR A 80 0.50 -11.36 39.54
C THR A 80 0.01 -11.34 40.99
N LYS A 81 -1.23 -10.89 41.27
CA LYS A 81 -1.81 -10.95 42.62
C LYS A 81 -2.01 -12.38 43.12
N ILE A 82 -2.35 -13.31 42.22
CA ILE A 82 -2.58 -14.73 42.57
C ILE A 82 -1.27 -15.48 42.74
N TRP A 83 -0.32 -15.26 41.82
CA TRP A 83 1.00 -15.89 41.86
C TRP A 83 2.05 -14.91 41.32
N PRO A 84 2.72 -14.15 42.20
CA PRO A 84 3.67 -13.12 41.80
C PRO A 84 4.88 -13.66 41.03
N GLN A 85 5.29 -14.90 41.33
CA GLN A 85 6.43 -15.58 40.73
C GLN A 85 6.05 -16.45 39.52
N ASN A 86 4.86 -16.24 38.92
CA ASN A 86 4.44 -17.02 37.76
C ASN A 86 5.39 -16.77 36.56
N PRO A 87 6.12 -17.79 36.06
CA PRO A 87 7.04 -17.61 34.93
C PRO A 87 6.31 -17.16 33.65
N ALA A 88 5.04 -17.52 33.48
CA ALA A 88 4.24 -17.14 32.32
C ALA A 88 3.92 -15.63 32.29
N VAL A 89 3.85 -14.97 33.47
CA VAL A 89 3.71 -13.51 33.57
C VAL A 89 4.95 -12.81 33.03
N LYS A 90 6.14 -13.27 33.46
CA LYS A 90 7.43 -12.71 33.01
C LYS A 90 7.67 -12.93 31.52
N GLU A 91 7.39 -14.15 31.03
CA GLU A 91 7.50 -14.46 29.61
C GLU A 91 6.55 -13.60 28.76
N PHE A 92 5.30 -13.45 29.20
CA PHE A 92 4.33 -12.60 28.51
C PHE A 92 4.75 -11.13 28.50
N ALA A 93 5.22 -10.57 29.63
CA ALA A 93 5.71 -9.20 29.69
C ALA A 93 6.86 -8.98 28.69
N ASN A 94 7.84 -9.90 28.64
CA ASN A 94 8.93 -9.84 27.67
C ASN A 94 8.44 -9.92 26.22
N GLN A 95 7.47 -10.78 25.93
CA GLN A 95 6.87 -10.91 24.59
C GLN A 95 6.09 -9.66 24.19
N VAL A 96 5.35 -9.04 25.10
CA VAL A 96 4.60 -7.80 24.85
C VAL A 96 5.57 -6.66 24.59
N VAL A 97 6.59 -6.48 25.43
CA VAL A 97 7.61 -5.44 25.23
C VAL A 97 8.34 -5.64 23.92
N SER A 98 8.81 -6.86 23.62
CA SER A 98 9.50 -7.15 22.36
C SER A 98 8.63 -6.87 21.12
N ARG A 99 7.35 -7.22 21.17
CA ARG A 99 6.41 -6.90 20.08
C ARG A 99 6.14 -5.39 20.00
N GLN A 100 5.94 -4.72 21.13
CA GLN A 100 5.73 -3.28 21.17
C GLN A 100 6.95 -2.53 20.65
N ASP A 101 8.18 -2.92 21.03
CA ASP A 101 9.43 -2.34 20.52
C ASP A 101 9.54 -2.52 19.01
N THR A 102 9.23 -3.73 18.51
CA THR A 102 9.25 -4.02 17.07
C THR A 102 8.25 -3.14 16.32
N LEU A 103 7.01 -3.02 16.82
CA LEU A 103 5.98 -2.18 16.19
C LEU A 103 6.29 -0.68 16.34
N ALA A 104 6.86 -0.26 17.46
CA ALA A 104 7.26 1.11 17.71
C ALA A 104 8.40 1.54 16.77
N GLN A 105 9.31 0.63 16.41
CA GLN A 105 10.35 0.89 15.40
C GLN A 105 9.78 1.01 13.98
N LYS A 106 8.61 0.43 13.69
CA LYS A 106 7.98 0.53 12.36
C LYS A 106 7.41 1.91 12.06
N ILE A 107 7.00 2.67 13.08
CA ILE A 107 6.51 4.05 12.90
C ILE A 107 7.60 4.98 12.32
N PRO A 108 8.78 5.13 12.94
CA PRO A 108 9.86 5.96 12.37
C PRO A 108 10.44 5.35 11.09
N GLU A 109 10.44 4.02 10.93
CA GLU A 109 10.82 3.39 9.66
C GLU A 109 9.87 3.83 8.52
N PHE A 110 8.56 3.80 8.75
CA PHE A 110 7.55 4.25 7.81
C PHE A 110 7.72 5.73 7.46
N ASP A 111 7.82 6.60 8.47
CA ASP A 111 7.97 8.05 8.27
C ASP A 111 9.22 8.38 7.45
N ARG A 112 10.34 7.71 7.74
CA ARG A 112 11.58 7.85 6.96
C ARG A 112 11.39 7.38 5.52
N MET A 113 10.80 6.20 5.30
CA MET A 113 10.58 5.69 3.94
C MET A 113 9.67 6.59 3.12
N VAL A 114 8.67 7.19 3.77
CA VAL A 114 7.79 8.18 3.15
C VAL A 114 8.55 9.45 2.78
N ALA A 115 9.42 9.94 3.65
CA ALA A 115 10.26 11.11 3.39
C ALA A 115 11.28 10.87 2.27
N GLU A 116 11.82 9.64 2.20
CA GLU A 116 12.73 9.19 1.15
C GLU A 116 12.01 8.76 -0.15
N ALA A 117 10.68 8.89 -0.22
CA ALA A 117 9.86 8.48 -1.36
C ALA A 117 10.04 7.01 -1.79
N LYS A 118 10.31 6.12 -0.83
CA LYS A 118 10.49 4.66 -1.06
C LYS A 118 9.16 3.92 -1.16
N TRP A 119 8.32 4.33 -2.10
CA TRP A 119 6.94 3.86 -2.22
C TRP A 119 6.81 2.35 -2.44
N ARG A 120 7.68 1.76 -3.28
CA ARG A 120 7.68 0.31 -3.53
C ARG A 120 8.05 -0.50 -2.28
N ASP A 121 9.02 -0.03 -1.50
CA ASP A 121 9.42 -0.70 -0.25
C ASP A 121 8.30 -0.66 0.78
N ILE A 122 7.58 0.48 0.88
CA ILE A 122 6.38 0.61 1.71
C ILE A 122 5.30 -0.38 1.27
N PHE A 123 5.05 -0.48 -0.05
CA PHE A 123 4.07 -1.43 -0.59
C PHE A 123 4.43 -2.89 -0.30
N ASN A 124 5.71 -3.25 -0.39
CA ASN A 124 6.20 -4.59 -0.08
C ASN A 124 6.02 -4.94 1.41
N LYS A 125 6.23 -3.96 2.29
CA LYS A 125 6.06 -4.08 3.75
C LYS A 125 4.67 -3.69 4.26
N LYS A 126 3.66 -3.61 3.37
CA LYS A 126 2.33 -3.06 3.70
C LYS A 126 1.64 -3.74 4.89
N LEU A 127 1.82 -5.05 5.09
CA LEU A 127 1.20 -5.77 6.20
C LEU A 127 1.85 -5.42 7.55
N ASP A 128 3.18 -5.30 7.57
CA ASP A 128 3.94 -4.91 8.77
C ASP A 128 3.56 -3.48 9.20
N PHE A 129 3.46 -2.57 8.23
CA PHE A 129 3.02 -1.21 8.50
C PHE A 129 1.53 -1.13 8.85
N ALA A 130 0.65 -1.89 8.22
CA ALA A 130 -0.77 -1.91 8.58
C ALA A 130 -0.99 -2.34 10.03
N LEU A 131 -0.22 -3.33 10.51
CA LEU A 131 -0.26 -3.76 11.90
C LEU A 131 0.27 -2.68 12.85
N ALA A 132 1.44 -2.10 12.56
CA ALA A 132 2.06 -1.10 13.41
C ALA A 132 1.30 0.23 13.47
N LEU A 133 0.63 0.60 12.39
CA LEU A 133 -0.08 1.86 12.24
C LEU A 133 -1.58 1.76 12.57
N ALA A 134 -2.09 0.58 12.96
CA ALA A 134 -3.52 0.32 13.12
C ALA A 134 -4.26 1.33 14.03
N GLN A 135 -3.58 1.85 15.05
CA GLN A 135 -4.12 2.85 15.98
C GLN A 135 -3.86 4.31 15.54
N ASP A 136 -2.98 4.52 14.56
CA ASP A 136 -2.67 5.83 13.99
C ASP A 136 -3.44 6.04 12.68
N LYS A 137 -4.55 6.77 12.78
CA LYS A 137 -5.42 7.05 11.63
C LYS A 137 -4.72 7.84 10.52
N ALA A 138 -3.86 8.79 10.87
CA ALA A 138 -3.22 9.67 9.89
C ALA A 138 -2.20 8.89 9.05
N ARG A 139 -1.35 8.09 9.71
CA ARG A 139 -0.36 7.26 9.02
C ARG A 139 -0.99 6.08 8.29
N SER A 140 -2.06 5.49 8.84
CA SER A 140 -2.84 4.45 8.17
C SER A 140 -3.45 4.93 6.85
N GLU A 141 -4.00 6.14 6.82
CA GLU A 141 -4.54 6.72 5.58
C GLU A 141 -3.43 6.94 4.55
N LYS A 142 -2.27 7.44 4.99
CA LYS A 142 -1.10 7.60 4.11
C LYS A 142 -0.61 6.26 3.55
N LEU A 143 -0.57 5.21 4.37
CA LEU A 143 -0.23 3.86 3.93
C LEU A 143 -1.23 3.37 2.87
N ARG A 144 -2.54 3.58 3.09
CA ARG A 144 -3.58 3.21 2.13
C ARG A 144 -3.39 3.90 0.77
N GLN A 145 -3.07 5.20 0.78
CA GLN A 145 -2.79 5.94 -0.45
C GLN A 145 -1.59 5.37 -1.20
N VAL A 146 -0.50 5.05 -0.51
CA VAL A 146 0.69 4.41 -1.12
C VAL A 146 0.33 3.03 -1.69
N VAL A 147 -0.45 2.24 -0.95
CA VAL A 147 -0.86 0.89 -1.39
C VAL A 147 -1.70 0.96 -2.66
N ASN A 148 -2.67 1.86 -2.72
CA ASN A 148 -3.51 2.04 -3.91
C ASN A 148 -2.69 2.53 -5.10
N ARG A 149 -1.85 3.56 -4.90
CA ARG A 149 -1.01 4.14 -5.94
C ARG A 149 -0.09 3.10 -6.60
N ILE A 150 0.66 2.35 -5.79
CA ILE A 150 1.58 1.31 -6.32
C ILE A 150 0.80 0.11 -6.87
N GLY A 151 -0.35 -0.24 -6.29
CA GLY A 151 -1.22 -1.29 -6.82
C GLY A 151 -1.76 -0.96 -8.21
N GLU A 152 -2.23 0.27 -8.44
CA GLU A 152 -2.69 0.75 -9.74
C GLU A 152 -1.54 0.81 -10.76
N LEU A 153 -0.36 1.28 -10.34
CA LEU A 153 0.84 1.27 -11.16
C LEU A 153 1.21 -0.15 -11.61
N ASP A 154 1.28 -1.10 -10.69
CA ASP A 154 1.60 -2.50 -11.00
C ASP A 154 0.54 -3.13 -11.91
N ALA A 155 -0.74 -2.81 -11.72
CA ALA A 155 -1.81 -3.25 -12.60
C ALA A 155 -1.65 -2.71 -14.04
N ASN A 156 -1.27 -1.44 -14.20
CA ASN A 156 -1.01 -0.84 -15.51
C ASN A 156 0.24 -1.44 -16.18
N ILE A 157 1.31 -1.67 -15.41
CA ILE A 157 2.51 -2.37 -15.90
C ILE A 157 2.14 -3.77 -16.40
N GLN A 158 1.38 -4.53 -15.61
CA GLN A 158 0.90 -5.87 -16.00
C GLN A 158 0.03 -5.82 -17.25
N LYS A 159 -0.92 -4.87 -17.33
CA LYS A 159 -1.75 -4.66 -18.51
C LYS A 159 -0.90 -4.42 -19.77
N ALA A 160 0.12 -3.56 -19.68
CA ALA A 160 1.02 -3.31 -20.79
C ALA A 160 1.84 -4.55 -21.19
N GLN A 161 2.36 -5.31 -20.21
CA GLN A 161 3.08 -6.56 -20.47
C GLN A 161 2.20 -7.59 -21.19
N VAL A 162 0.95 -7.74 -20.74
CA VAL A 162 -0.03 -8.64 -21.39
C VAL A 162 -0.30 -8.19 -22.83
N LEU A 163 -0.54 -6.89 -23.07
CA LEU A 163 -0.74 -6.36 -24.42
C LEU A 163 0.46 -6.64 -25.33
N ALA A 164 1.68 -6.40 -24.85
CA ALA A 164 2.89 -6.69 -25.60
C ALA A 164 3.01 -8.20 -25.92
N SER A 165 2.72 -9.08 -24.96
CA SER A 165 2.74 -10.54 -25.18
C SER A 165 1.67 -11.03 -26.16
N GLN A 166 0.56 -10.30 -26.28
CA GLN A 166 -0.54 -10.59 -27.22
C GLN A 166 -0.30 -9.98 -28.60
N ASN A 167 0.95 -9.62 -28.93
CA ASN A 167 1.33 -8.98 -30.19
C ASN A 167 0.63 -7.63 -30.43
N ASN A 168 0.29 -6.92 -29.36
CA ASN A 168 -0.25 -5.55 -29.39
C ASN A 168 0.72 -4.54 -28.75
N PRO A 169 1.96 -4.39 -29.25
CA PRO A 169 2.99 -3.57 -28.61
C PRO A 169 2.67 -2.06 -28.65
N TYR A 170 1.95 -1.57 -29.65
CA TYR A 170 1.56 -0.16 -29.74
C TYR A 170 0.58 0.25 -28.63
N LEU A 171 -0.40 -0.58 -28.31
CA LEU A 171 -1.31 -0.35 -27.19
C LEU A 171 -0.60 -0.50 -25.84
N ALA A 172 0.36 -1.42 -25.73
CA ALA A 172 1.23 -1.52 -24.56
C ALA A 172 2.01 -0.22 -24.35
N TRP A 173 2.57 0.34 -25.42
CA TRP A 173 3.29 1.61 -25.38
C TRP A 173 2.43 2.77 -24.88
N ASP A 174 1.19 2.89 -25.37
CA ASP A 174 0.28 3.95 -24.92
C ASP A 174 0.01 3.86 -23.41
N VAL A 175 -0.25 2.66 -22.89
CA VAL A 175 -0.44 2.45 -21.44
C VAL A 175 0.82 2.84 -20.66
N ILE A 176 2.00 2.44 -21.14
CA ILE A 176 3.28 2.75 -20.48
C ILE A 176 3.56 4.25 -20.47
N VAL A 177 3.39 4.93 -21.60
CA VAL A 177 3.66 6.38 -21.71
C VAL A 177 2.71 7.16 -20.81
N GLU A 178 1.42 6.82 -20.80
CA GLU A 178 0.45 7.48 -19.93
C GLU A 178 0.77 7.24 -18.45
N THR A 179 1.10 6.01 -18.07
CA THR A 179 1.52 5.69 -16.69
C THR A 179 2.85 6.38 -16.32
N SER A 180 3.76 6.56 -17.28
CA SER A 180 5.06 7.23 -17.05
C SER A 180 4.92 8.73 -16.81
N ARG A 181 3.80 9.34 -17.24
CA ARG A 181 3.51 10.76 -16.95
C ARG A 181 3.14 10.98 -15.48
N SER A 182 2.45 10.02 -14.85
CA SER A 182 2.09 10.08 -13.43
C SER A 182 3.17 9.48 -12.52
N GLU A 183 3.94 8.50 -12.99
CA GLU A 183 4.95 7.77 -12.21
C GLU A 183 6.34 7.79 -12.89
N PRO A 184 6.98 8.97 -13.06
CA PRO A 184 8.20 9.09 -13.85
C PRO A 184 9.43 8.39 -13.25
N ASP A 185 9.48 8.24 -11.93
CA ASP A 185 10.64 7.73 -11.19
C ASP A 185 10.59 6.22 -10.91
N ASP A 186 9.53 5.51 -11.33
CA ASP A 186 9.40 4.09 -11.06
C ASP A 186 10.33 3.25 -11.97
N LEU A 187 11.25 2.53 -11.32
CA LEU A 187 12.27 1.73 -12.00
C LEU A 187 11.68 0.55 -12.79
N ILE A 188 10.58 -0.06 -12.32
CA ILE A 188 9.96 -1.20 -12.99
C ILE A 188 9.21 -0.74 -14.24
N LEU A 189 8.53 0.39 -14.14
CA LEU A 189 7.89 1.05 -15.27
C LEU A 189 8.93 1.46 -16.32
N ALA A 190 10.03 2.10 -15.89
CA ALA A 190 11.12 2.49 -16.79
C ALA A 190 11.74 1.29 -17.52
N LYS A 191 11.95 0.17 -16.81
CA LYS A 191 12.40 -1.08 -17.41
C LYS A 191 11.39 -1.61 -18.43
N THR A 192 10.11 -1.69 -18.06
CA THR A 192 9.05 -2.17 -18.95
C THR A 192 8.95 -1.31 -20.22
N ARG A 193 9.11 0.01 -20.08
CA ARG A 193 9.20 0.94 -21.20
C ARG A 193 10.38 0.64 -22.11
N SER A 194 11.56 0.39 -21.53
CA SER A 194 12.76 0.04 -22.29
C SER A 194 12.58 -1.28 -23.07
N ASP A 195 11.89 -2.26 -22.48
CA ASP A 195 11.67 -3.56 -23.12
C ASP A 195 10.69 -3.45 -24.31
N VAL A 196 9.68 -2.57 -24.22
CA VAL A 196 8.68 -2.37 -25.28
C VAL A 196 9.15 -1.39 -26.37
N ALA A 197 10.00 -0.41 -26.05
CA ALA A 197 10.41 0.66 -26.97
C ALA A 197 10.91 0.17 -28.36
N PRO A 198 11.77 -0.87 -28.47
CA PRO A 198 12.25 -1.35 -29.76
C PRO A 198 11.13 -1.89 -30.66
N LEU A 199 10.05 -2.41 -30.08
CA LEU A 199 8.92 -2.98 -30.83
C LEU A 199 8.04 -1.92 -31.47
N VAL A 200 8.14 -0.66 -31.03
CA VAL A 200 7.26 0.45 -31.42
C VAL A 200 8.05 1.67 -31.90
N ALA A 201 9.31 1.49 -32.31
CA ALA A 201 10.23 2.60 -32.58
C ALA A 201 9.66 3.64 -33.56
N ASP A 202 9.07 3.19 -34.67
CA ASP A 202 8.47 4.09 -35.67
C ASP A 202 7.26 4.84 -35.12
N TYR A 203 6.40 4.17 -34.36
CA TYR A 203 5.23 4.79 -33.72
C TYR A 203 5.64 5.81 -32.65
N ALA A 204 6.57 5.45 -31.78
CA ALA A 204 7.09 6.34 -30.74
C ALA A 204 7.77 7.58 -31.35
N LYS A 205 8.52 7.41 -32.44
CA LYS A 205 9.13 8.51 -33.19
C LYS A 205 8.07 9.45 -33.77
N THR A 206 7.04 8.90 -34.42
CA THR A 206 5.96 9.69 -35.03
C THR A 206 5.18 10.48 -33.98
N ILE A 207 4.87 9.88 -32.83
CA ILE A 207 4.28 10.60 -31.68
C ILE A 207 5.19 11.74 -31.22
N GLY A 208 6.49 11.50 -31.06
CA GLY A 208 7.43 12.54 -30.62
C GLY A 208 7.49 13.73 -31.58
N ILE A 209 7.39 13.47 -32.90
CA ILE A 209 7.29 14.52 -33.92
C ILE A 209 5.97 15.28 -33.77
N ALA A 210 4.85 14.58 -33.60
CA ALA A 210 3.53 15.18 -33.44
C ALA A 210 3.46 16.09 -32.20
N GLU A 211 3.94 15.61 -31.04
CA GLU A 211 4.00 16.39 -29.80
C GLU A 211 4.90 17.62 -29.93
N LYS A 212 6.00 17.53 -30.67
CA LYS A 212 6.88 18.67 -30.92
C LYS A 212 6.20 19.71 -31.80
N LEU A 213 5.60 19.30 -32.91
CA LEU A 213 4.89 20.21 -33.83
C LEU A 213 3.74 20.93 -33.12
N GLU A 214 3.03 20.24 -32.22
CA GLU A 214 1.98 20.85 -31.41
C GLU A 214 2.54 21.90 -30.45
N LYS A 215 3.67 21.62 -29.78
CA LYS A 215 4.35 22.60 -28.92
C LYS A 215 4.85 23.82 -29.69
N ASP A 216 5.27 23.63 -30.94
CA ASP A 216 5.76 24.69 -31.83
C ASP A 216 4.61 25.50 -32.48
N GLY A 217 3.34 25.19 -32.16
CA GLY A 217 2.15 25.89 -32.68
C GLY A 217 1.76 25.49 -34.11
N GLY A 218 2.32 24.39 -34.62
CA GLY A 218 2.07 23.88 -35.96
C GLY A 218 0.86 22.93 -36.02
N ASP A 219 -0.33 23.38 -35.62
CA ASP A 219 -1.53 22.54 -35.43
C ASP A 219 -1.86 21.63 -36.63
N ALA A 220 -1.76 22.13 -37.86
CA ALA A 220 -2.03 21.34 -39.08
C ALA A 220 -0.98 20.26 -39.33
N ALA A 221 0.30 20.57 -39.10
CA ALA A 221 1.39 19.62 -39.23
C ALA A 221 1.34 18.57 -38.10
N ALA A 222 1.03 19.00 -36.88
CA ALA A 222 0.81 18.13 -35.73
C ALA A 222 -0.35 17.17 -35.97
N LEU A 223 -1.48 17.66 -36.50
CA LEU A 223 -2.63 16.82 -36.84
C LEU A 223 -2.26 15.73 -37.85
N THR A 224 -1.49 16.09 -38.88
CA THR A 224 -1.04 15.13 -39.89
C THR A 224 -0.15 14.05 -39.27
N ALA A 225 0.79 14.44 -38.39
CA ALA A 225 1.65 13.49 -37.68
C ALA A 225 0.87 12.59 -36.71
N TRP A 226 -0.16 13.12 -36.03
CA TRP A 226 -1.04 12.33 -35.18
C TRP A 226 -1.90 11.33 -35.96
N LEU A 227 -2.36 11.69 -37.16
CA LEU A 227 -3.06 10.77 -38.07
C LEU A 227 -2.13 9.63 -38.53
N GLN A 228 -0.88 9.95 -38.90
CA GLN A 228 0.13 8.93 -39.23
C GLN A 228 0.41 7.98 -38.06
N ALA A 229 0.44 8.50 -36.82
CA ALA A 229 0.56 7.66 -35.64
C ALA A 229 -0.69 6.77 -35.45
N GLN A 230 -1.89 7.30 -35.71
CA GLN A 230 -3.13 6.53 -35.65
C GLN A 230 -3.19 5.41 -36.70
N ASP A 231 -2.62 5.61 -37.88
CA ASP A 231 -2.54 4.55 -38.90
C ASP A 231 -1.73 3.34 -38.41
N LEU A 232 -0.70 3.57 -37.58
CA LEU A 232 0.09 2.51 -36.94
C LEU A 232 -0.65 1.86 -35.76
N ASN A 233 -1.46 2.63 -35.03
CA ASN A 233 -2.24 2.15 -33.88
C ASN A 233 -3.67 2.73 -33.88
N PRO A 234 -4.60 2.13 -34.65
CA PRO A 234 -5.95 2.69 -34.82
C PRO A 234 -6.75 2.78 -33.52
N ALA A 235 -6.48 1.87 -32.57
CA ALA A 235 -7.14 1.80 -31.27
C ALA A 235 -6.52 2.73 -30.22
N SER A 236 -5.51 3.53 -30.56
CA SER A 236 -4.86 4.44 -29.61
C SER A 236 -5.83 5.49 -29.06
N PRO A 237 -6.09 5.50 -27.74
CA PRO A 237 -6.85 6.58 -27.12
C PRO A 237 -6.11 7.92 -27.21
N ALA A 238 -4.77 7.90 -27.13
CA ALA A 238 -3.93 9.08 -27.14
C ALA A 238 -3.99 9.79 -28.51
N CYS A 239 -3.79 9.05 -29.61
CA CYS A 239 -3.91 9.64 -30.95
C CYS A 239 -5.33 10.16 -31.21
N GLY A 240 -6.36 9.38 -30.85
CA GLY A 240 -7.75 9.78 -31.03
C GLY A 240 -8.11 11.07 -30.27
N ALA A 241 -7.60 11.25 -29.06
CA ALA A 241 -7.80 12.47 -28.28
C ALA A 241 -7.08 13.68 -28.89
N ALA A 242 -5.82 13.51 -29.30
CA ALA A 242 -5.02 14.57 -29.90
C ALA A 242 -5.61 15.07 -31.24
N ILE A 243 -6.01 14.14 -32.12
CA ILE A 243 -6.65 14.45 -33.41
C ILE A 243 -7.92 15.28 -33.20
N LYS A 244 -8.78 14.87 -32.26
CA LYS A 244 -10.02 15.61 -31.95
C LYS A 244 -9.73 17.02 -31.44
N ARG A 245 -8.74 17.18 -30.54
CA ARG A 245 -8.32 18.49 -30.01
C ARG A 245 -7.82 19.41 -31.13
N LEU A 246 -6.90 18.92 -31.96
CA LEU A 246 -6.28 19.71 -33.02
C LEU A 246 -7.26 20.05 -34.15
N ALA A 247 -8.11 19.11 -34.55
CA ALA A 247 -9.15 19.36 -35.53
C ALA A 247 -10.12 20.46 -35.06
N ALA A 248 -10.48 20.48 -33.77
CA ALA A 248 -11.31 21.53 -33.20
C ALA A 248 -10.60 22.89 -33.17
N SER A 249 -9.32 22.93 -32.81
CA SER A 249 -8.49 24.14 -32.83
C SER A 249 -8.47 24.77 -34.24
N LEU A 250 -8.18 23.95 -35.25
CA LEU A 250 -8.12 24.38 -36.65
C LEU A 250 -9.48 24.86 -37.18
N ALA A 251 -10.57 24.20 -36.80
CA ALA A 251 -11.91 24.61 -37.18
C ALA A 251 -12.31 25.98 -36.58
N GLN A 252 -11.80 26.32 -35.39
CA GLN A 252 -12.04 27.61 -34.73
C GLN A 252 -11.11 28.72 -35.25
N GLY A 253 -9.90 28.37 -35.68
CA GLY A 253 -8.95 29.30 -36.31
C GLY A 253 -9.24 29.63 -37.77
N ALA A 254 -10.12 28.86 -38.45
CA ALA A 254 -10.57 29.16 -39.79
C ALA A 254 -11.51 30.39 -39.79
N PRO A 255 -11.25 31.45 -40.59
CA PRO A 255 -12.15 32.59 -40.63
C PRO A 255 -13.55 32.15 -41.06
N ALA A 256 -14.54 32.52 -40.26
CA ALA A 256 -15.94 32.25 -40.53
C ALA A 256 -16.35 32.83 -41.91
N LYS A 257 -16.73 31.93 -42.82
CA LYS A 257 -17.31 32.17 -44.16
C LYS A 257 -16.39 32.87 -45.18
N ALA A 258 -15.85 32.08 -46.10
CA ALA A 258 -15.78 32.51 -47.48
C ALA A 258 -17.23 32.70 -47.98
N SER A 259 -17.67 33.96 -48.09
CA SER A 259 -18.90 34.30 -48.81
C SER A 259 -18.78 33.78 -50.25
N PRO A 260 -19.82 33.16 -50.83
CA PRO A 260 -19.78 32.73 -52.21
C PRO A 260 -19.67 33.97 -53.10
N VAL A 261 -18.56 34.11 -53.81
CA VAL A 261 -18.46 35.07 -54.91
C VAL A 261 -19.45 34.61 -55.98
N ALA A 262 -20.53 35.35 -56.13
CA ALA A 262 -21.47 35.16 -57.23
C ALA A 262 -20.77 35.42 -58.57
N PRO A 263 -21.04 34.64 -59.63
CA PRO A 263 -20.43 34.84 -60.93
C PRO A 263 -20.94 36.14 -61.55
N THR A 264 -20.02 37.01 -61.97
CA THR A 264 -20.29 38.25 -62.70
C THR A 264 -20.86 37.92 -64.09
N PRO A 265 -21.99 38.51 -64.53
CA PRO A 265 -22.49 38.34 -65.89
C PRO A 265 -21.64 39.12 -66.91
N PRO A 266 -21.62 38.71 -68.20
CA PRO A 266 -20.82 39.38 -69.23
C PRO A 266 -21.42 40.75 -69.60
N ALA A 267 -20.53 41.73 -69.78
CA ALA A 267 -20.87 43.09 -70.18
C ALA A 267 -21.43 43.15 -71.61
N ALA A 268 -22.58 43.81 -71.77
CA ALA A 268 -23.18 44.11 -73.05
C ALA A 268 -22.67 45.48 -73.57
N GLY A 269 -22.07 45.45 -74.77
CA GLY A 269 -22.13 46.47 -75.83
C GLY A 269 -21.78 47.92 -75.50
N ASP A 270 -20.56 48.34 -75.87
CA ASP A 270 -20.27 49.74 -76.18
C ASP A 270 -20.86 50.11 -77.56
N ASP A 271 -21.76 51.08 -77.58
CA ASP A 271 -22.24 51.78 -78.78
C ASP A 271 -21.10 52.58 -79.43
N VAL A 272 -20.73 52.21 -80.65
CA VAL A 272 -19.81 52.99 -81.49
C VAL A 272 -20.62 53.96 -82.34
N VAL A 273 -20.58 55.25 -82.00
CA VAL A 273 -21.04 56.34 -82.87
C VAL A 273 -19.96 56.64 -83.91
N VAL A 274 -20.27 56.44 -85.19
CA VAL A 274 -19.49 56.91 -86.36
C VAL A 274 -20.31 57.98 -87.11
N PRO A 275 -19.70 59.07 -87.61
CA PRO A 275 -20.40 60.33 -87.90
C PRO A 275 -20.74 60.47 -89.42
N PRO A 276 -21.27 61.62 -89.92
CA PRO A 276 -22.41 61.66 -90.83
C PRO A 276 -22.02 61.63 -92.32
N LYS A 277 -22.99 61.28 -93.18
CA LYS A 277 -22.94 61.60 -94.62
C LYS A 277 -24.28 62.15 -95.12
N ARG A 278 -24.20 63.44 -95.46
CA ARG A 278 -24.97 64.29 -96.41
C ARG A 278 -26.47 64.08 -96.54
#